data_AF-Q9L5Z4-F1
#
_entry.id   AF-Q9L5Z4-F1
#
_cell.length_a   1.000
_cell.length_b   1.000
_cell.length_c   1.000
_cell.angle_alpha   90.00
_cell.angle_beta   90.00
_cell.angle_gamma   90.00
#
_symmetry.space_group_name_H-M   'P 1'
#
loop_
_entity.id
_entity.type
_entity.pdbx_description
1 polymer ?
#
loop_
_entity_poly.entity_id
_entity_poly.type
_entity_poly.pdbx_seq_one_letter_code
_entity_poly.pdbx_strand_id
1 'polypeptide(L)'
;LRTLKPEMDGLFCERIFGPSKDWECHCGKYKRVRHRGIVCERCGVEVTESRVRRHRMGYIKLAAPVVHVWYLKGIPSYLSILLDMPLRDVEQIVYFNSYVVLSPGNHPELSYKELLTEDRWLEIEEQIYSEDSQLEGVEVGIGAEAVQRLLQDLESERKVEDTDQLFDSESDNEIKSGLVIESANLRKEIETAKGQKRAKLIKRLRVI
;
A
#
# COMPACT_ATOMS: atom_id res chain seq x y z
N LEU A 1 -20.16 5.07 42.96
CA LEU A 1 -21.04 5.39 41.81
C LEU A 1 -20.17 5.51 40.56
N ARG A 2 -20.32 4.57 39.62
CA ARG A 2 -19.61 4.62 38.33
C ARG A 2 -20.12 5.83 37.56
N THR A 3 -19.25 6.75 37.18
CA THR A 3 -19.65 7.91 36.39
C THR A 3 -19.97 7.46 34.97
N LEU A 4 -21.10 7.93 34.38
CA LEU A 4 -21.47 7.69 32.97
C LEU A 4 -20.62 8.51 31.99
N LYS A 5 -19.37 8.78 32.34
CA LYS A 5 -18.45 9.55 31.50
C LYS A 5 -17.82 8.63 30.45
N PRO A 6 -17.60 9.11 29.22
CA PRO A 6 -16.88 8.35 28.21
C PRO A 6 -15.45 8.03 28.67
N GLU A 7 -14.99 6.83 28.35
CA GLU A 7 -13.61 6.41 28.57
C GLU A 7 -12.64 7.14 27.63
N MET A 8 -11.40 7.36 28.09
CA MET A 8 -10.33 7.89 27.25
C MET A 8 -9.92 6.86 26.21
N ASP A 9 -9.69 7.30 24.98
CA ASP A 9 -9.31 6.47 23.82
C ASP A 9 -10.26 5.32 23.45
N GLY A 10 -11.45 5.28 24.07
CA GLY A 10 -12.52 4.39 23.69
C GLY A 10 -13.33 4.90 22.49
N LEU A 11 -14.30 4.09 22.07
CA LEU A 11 -15.22 4.39 20.95
C LEU A 11 -16.02 5.68 21.10
N PHE A 12 -16.15 6.21 22.33
CA PHE A 12 -16.86 7.45 22.61
C PHE A 12 -15.95 8.56 23.14
N CYS A 13 -14.63 8.43 22.93
CA CYS A 13 -13.65 9.37 23.45
C CYS A 13 -13.94 10.80 22.97
N GLU A 14 -14.09 11.72 23.92
CA GLU A 14 -14.37 13.13 23.63
C GLU A 14 -13.19 13.85 22.96
N ARG A 15 -11.98 13.32 23.06
CA ARG A 15 -10.79 13.86 22.38
C ARG A 15 -10.89 13.70 20.86
N ILE A 16 -11.35 12.53 20.41
CA ILE A 16 -11.44 12.18 18.98
C ILE A 16 -12.72 12.76 18.40
N PHE A 17 -13.86 12.47 19.03
CA PHE A 17 -15.16 12.83 18.47
C PHE A 17 -15.62 14.24 18.85
N GLY A 18 -15.07 14.84 19.89
CA GLY A 18 -15.49 16.13 20.44
C GLY A 18 -16.30 16.01 21.73
N PRO A 19 -16.60 17.15 22.38
CA PRO A 19 -17.13 17.17 23.74
C PRO A 19 -18.56 16.63 23.83
N SER A 20 -18.90 16.01 24.96
CA SER A 20 -20.26 15.51 25.22
C SER A 20 -21.27 16.64 25.52
N LYS A 21 -20.78 17.76 26.05
CA LYS A 21 -21.57 18.96 26.36
C LYS A 21 -21.06 20.15 25.56
N ASP A 22 -21.97 21.04 25.17
CA ASP A 22 -21.61 22.23 24.42
C ASP A 22 -20.68 23.14 25.22
N TRP A 23 -19.58 23.55 24.61
CA TRP A 23 -18.63 24.52 25.18
C TRP A 23 -18.06 24.10 26.54
N GLU A 24 -17.94 22.79 26.80
CA GLU A 24 -17.38 22.23 28.03
C GLU A 24 -16.41 21.09 27.70
N CYS A 25 -15.20 21.15 28.25
CA CYS A 25 -14.24 20.04 28.14
C CYS A 25 -14.54 18.93 29.18
N HIS A 26 -14.08 17.70 28.92
CA HIS A 26 -14.30 16.51 29.77
C HIS A 26 -14.04 16.70 31.28
N CYS A 27 -12.93 17.38 31.61
CA CYS A 27 -12.50 17.61 32.99
C CYS A 27 -13.20 18.79 33.66
N GLY A 28 -13.94 19.61 32.90
CA GLY A 28 -14.62 20.80 33.39
C GLY A 28 -13.71 22.02 33.68
N LYS A 29 -12.41 21.97 33.34
CA LYS A 29 -11.47 23.12 33.47
C LYS A 29 -11.96 24.31 32.64
N TYR A 30 -12.23 24.05 31.36
CA TYR A 30 -12.77 25.03 30.42
C TYR A 30 -14.27 24.81 30.24
N LYS A 31 -15.03 25.88 30.49
CA LYS A 31 -16.49 25.96 30.37
C LYS A 31 -16.89 27.30 29.75
N ARG A 32 -18.02 27.28 29.05
CA ARG A 32 -18.68 28.42 28.38
C ARG A 32 -17.98 28.83 27.08
N VAL A 33 -18.72 29.56 26.25
CA VAL A 33 -18.34 29.99 24.89
C VAL A 33 -17.04 30.81 24.82
N ARG A 34 -16.63 31.45 25.93
CA ARG A 34 -15.39 32.25 25.99
C ARG A 34 -14.12 31.48 25.62
N HIS A 35 -14.12 30.16 25.83
CA HIS A 35 -12.98 29.27 25.58
C HIS A 35 -13.12 28.51 24.26
N ARG A 36 -13.93 29.02 23.33
CA ARG A 36 -14.17 28.42 22.01
C ARG A 36 -12.85 28.12 21.28
N GLY A 37 -12.71 26.88 20.81
CA GLY A 37 -11.55 26.45 20.02
C GLY A 37 -10.28 26.17 20.83
N ILE A 38 -10.34 26.28 22.16
CA ILE A 38 -9.21 25.91 23.02
C ILE A 38 -9.22 24.40 23.25
N VAL A 39 -8.06 23.76 23.09
CA VAL A 39 -7.82 22.37 23.45
C VAL A 39 -7.35 22.30 24.89
N CYS A 40 -8.01 21.47 25.71
CA CYS A 40 -7.66 21.37 27.13
C CYS A 40 -6.34 20.61 27.33
N GLU A 41 -5.37 21.21 28.03
CA GLU A 41 -4.07 20.58 28.35
C GLU A 41 -4.18 19.29 29.18
N ARG A 42 -5.24 19.15 30.00
CA ARG A 42 -5.40 17.99 30.90
C ARG A 42 -6.08 16.81 30.23
N CYS A 43 -7.10 17.05 29.40
CA CYS A 43 -7.92 15.99 28.81
C CYS A 43 -7.84 15.92 27.28
N GLY A 44 -7.15 16.85 26.62
CA GLY A 44 -7.03 16.92 25.16
C GLY A 44 -8.34 17.21 24.43
N VAL A 45 -9.44 17.48 25.14
CA VAL A 45 -10.75 17.76 24.53
C VAL A 45 -10.82 19.22 24.11
N GLU A 46 -11.19 19.42 22.86
CA GLU A 46 -11.44 20.74 22.28
C GLU A 46 -12.80 21.28 22.75
N VAL A 47 -12.83 22.56 23.12
CA VAL A 47 -14.06 23.24 23.56
C VAL A 47 -14.83 23.74 22.34
N THR A 48 -15.76 22.90 21.88
CA THR A 48 -16.67 23.18 20.75
C THR A 48 -18.11 22.79 21.10
N GLU A 49 -19.02 22.94 20.14
CA GLU A 49 -20.37 22.36 20.22
C GLU A 49 -20.29 20.83 20.17
N SER A 50 -21.19 20.16 20.87
CA SER A 50 -21.32 18.70 20.86
C SER A 50 -21.77 18.14 19.51
N ARG A 51 -22.36 18.99 18.65
CA ARG A 51 -22.79 18.65 17.29
C ARG A 51 -21.65 18.13 16.40
N VAL A 52 -20.40 18.51 16.70
CA VAL A 52 -19.23 18.03 15.95
C VAL A 52 -19.06 16.51 16.03
N ARG A 53 -19.56 15.86 17.10
CA ARG A 53 -19.51 14.39 17.27
C ARG A 53 -20.24 13.62 16.18
N ARG A 54 -21.17 14.26 15.48
CA ARG A 54 -21.91 13.66 14.35
C ARG A 54 -21.12 13.68 13.03
N HIS A 55 -20.07 14.50 12.94
CA HIS A 55 -19.32 14.73 11.71
C HIS A 55 -17.86 14.25 11.80
N ARG A 56 -17.27 14.25 13.01
CA ARG A 56 -15.90 13.74 13.22
C ARG A 56 -15.89 12.22 13.11
N MET A 57 -14.96 11.71 12.32
CA MET A 57 -14.71 10.28 12.16
C MET A 57 -13.42 9.91 12.89
N GLY A 58 -13.40 8.71 13.47
CA GLY A 58 -12.19 8.06 13.94
C GLY A 58 -11.78 6.95 12.97
N TYR A 59 -10.55 6.49 13.07
CA TYR A 59 -10.07 5.30 12.38
C TYR A 59 -9.38 4.38 13.38
N ILE A 60 -9.35 3.09 13.05
CA ILE A 60 -8.59 2.09 13.79
C ILE A 60 -7.48 1.62 12.87
N LYS A 61 -6.23 1.73 13.33
CA LYS A 61 -5.10 1.15 12.63
C LYS A 61 -5.10 -0.36 12.90
N LEU A 62 -5.38 -1.15 11.88
CA LEU A 62 -5.29 -2.60 11.95
C LEU A 62 -3.82 -3.04 12.02
N ALA A 63 -3.56 -4.12 12.74
CA ALA A 63 -2.21 -4.70 12.84
C ALA A 63 -1.80 -5.44 11.55
N ALA A 64 -2.79 -5.98 10.83
CA ALA A 64 -2.61 -6.71 9.58
C ALA A 64 -3.62 -6.21 8.53
N PRO A 65 -3.31 -6.34 7.22
CA PRO A 65 -4.26 -6.03 6.17
C PRO A 65 -5.47 -6.97 6.22
N VAL A 66 -6.63 -6.48 5.79
CA VAL A 66 -7.87 -7.25 5.74
C VAL A 66 -8.57 -6.96 4.42
N VAL A 67 -9.06 -8.02 3.77
CA VAL A 67 -9.84 -7.89 2.54
C VAL A 67 -11.26 -7.40 2.88
N HIS A 68 -11.70 -6.38 2.16
CA HIS A 68 -13.04 -5.84 2.35
C HIS A 68 -14.11 -6.76 1.74
N VAL A 69 -15.04 -7.23 2.57
CA VAL A 69 -16.01 -8.30 2.25
C VAL A 69 -16.84 -8.02 0.99
N TRP A 70 -17.22 -6.77 0.71
CA TRP A 70 -18.01 -6.44 -0.49
C TRP A 70 -17.27 -6.69 -1.81
N TYR A 71 -15.95 -6.55 -1.83
CA TYR A 71 -15.16 -6.81 -3.04
C TYR A 71 -14.83 -8.29 -3.21
N LEU A 72 -14.88 -9.06 -2.11
CA LEU A 72 -14.70 -10.50 -2.10
C LEU A 72 -16.00 -11.24 -2.48
N LYS A 73 -17.04 -11.09 -1.65
CA LYS A 73 -18.31 -11.84 -1.76
C LYS A 73 -19.36 -11.16 -2.65
N GLY A 74 -19.07 -9.96 -3.17
CA GLY A 74 -19.95 -9.27 -4.11
C GLY A 74 -20.17 -10.10 -5.38
N ILE A 75 -21.34 -9.98 -5.99
CA ILE A 75 -21.65 -10.60 -7.30
C ILE A 75 -21.84 -9.46 -8.30
N PRO A 76 -20.95 -9.30 -9.31
CA PRO A 76 -19.71 -10.06 -9.50
C PRO A 76 -18.62 -9.68 -8.48
N SER A 77 -17.68 -10.59 -8.24
CA SER A 77 -16.55 -10.32 -7.33
C SER A 77 -15.49 -9.51 -8.06
N TYR A 78 -15.32 -8.26 -7.64
CA TYR A 78 -14.33 -7.38 -8.26
C TYR A 78 -12.90 -7.90 -8.07
N LEU A 79 -12.58 -8.53 -6.94
CA LEU A 79 -11.25 -9.10 -6.71
C LEU A 79 -10.95 -10.27 -7.65
N SER A 80 -11.92 -11.15 -7.85
CA SER A 80 -11.80 -12.28 -8.78
C SER A 80 -11.56 -11.79 -10.21
N ILE A 81 -12.30 -10.77 -10.66
CA ILE A 81 -12.13 -10.16 -11.98
C ILE A 81 -10.76 -9.50 -12.13
N LEU A 82 -10.31 -8.75 -11.11
CA LEU A 82 -9.02 -8.05 -11.18
C LEU A 82 -7.84 -9.02 -11.18
N LEU A 83 -7.90 -10.10 -10.40
CA LEU A 83 -6.82 -11.06 -10.29
C LEU A 83 -6.83 -12.11 -11.40
N ASP A 84 -7.90 -12.18 -12.20
CA ASP A 84 -8.18 -13.24 -13.17
C ASP A 84 -8.11 -14.65 -12.55
N MET A 85 -8.71 -14.77 -11.36
CA MET A 85 -8.80 -16.04 -10.61
C MET A 85 -10.26 -16.30 -10.25
N PRO A 86 -10.72 -17.56 -10.20
CA PRO A 86 -12.09 -17.84 -9.79
C PRO A 86 -12.30 -17.47 -8.32
N LEU A 87 -13.50 -17.00 -7.99
CA LEU A 87 -13.86 -16.56 -6.64
C LEU A 87 -13.50 -17.59 -5.55
N ARG A 88 -13.72 -18.88 -5.82
CA ARG A 88 -13.43 -19.97 -4.87
C ARG A 88 -11.97 -19.98 -4.43
N ASP A 89 -11.06 -19.69 -5.35
CA ASP A 89 -9.62 -19.77 -5.12
C ASP A 89 -9.15 -18.56 -4.31
N VAL A 90 -9.64 -17.37 -4.65
CA VAL A 90 -9.37 -16.14 -3.87
C VAL A 90 -9.90 -16.29 -2.43
N GLU A 91 -11.06 -16.91 -2.25
CA GLU A 91 -11.58 -17.21 -0.91
C GLU A 91 -10.69 -18.18 -0.14
N GLN A 92 -10.18 -19.24 -0.77
CA GLN A 92 -9.26 -20.16 -0.12
C GLN A 92 -7.99 -19.46 0.39
N ILE A 93 -7.44 -18.53 -0.39
CA ILE A 93 -6.28 -17.73 0.01
C ILE A 93 -6.63 -16.84 1.21
N VAL A 94 -7.74 -16.10 1.13
CA VAL A 94 -8.16 -15.15 2.18
C VAL A 94 -8.50 -15.85 3.51
N TYR A 95 -9.07 -17.05 3.45
CA TYR A 95 -9.42 -17.85 4.64
C TYR A 95 -8.30 -18.75 5.14
N PHE A 96 -7.06 -18.58 4.64
CA PHE A 96 -5.89 -19.36 5.05
C PHE A 96 -5.99 -20.88 4.79
N ASN A 97 -6.72 -21.29 3.74
CA ASN A 97 -6.83 -22.71 3.36
C ASN A 97 -5.76 -23.14 2.36
N SER A 98 -5.36 -22.23 1.47
CA SER A 98 -4.38 -22.49 0.40
C SER A 98 -3.40 -21.34 0.30
N TYR A 99 -2.19 -21.64 -0.12
CA TYR A 99 -1.17 -20.66 -0.42
C TYR A 99 -1.24 -20.23 -1.89
N VAL A 100 -0.72 -19.05 -2.21
CA VAL A 100 -0.60 -18.55 -3.59
C VAL A 100 0.84 -18.21 -3.90
N VAL A 101 1.30 -18.58 -5.09
CA VAL A 101 2.62 -18.23 -5.60
C VAL A 101 2.63 -16.77 -6.02
N LEU A 102 3.44 -15.98 -5.33
CA LEU A 102 3.67 -14.55 -5.61
C LEU A 102 4.82 -14.38 -6.61
N SER A 103 5.89 -15.15 -6.45
CA SER A 103 7.00 -15.18 -7.39
C SER A 103 7.50 -16.62 -7.54
N PRO A 104 7.47 -17.20 -8.76
CA PRO A 104 7.93 -18.57 -8.98
C PRO A 104 9.46 -18.72 -8.93
N GLY A 105 10.22 -17.61 -8.92
CA GLY A 105 11.69 -17.63 -8.88
C GLY A 105 12.29 -18.44 -10.03
N ASN A 106 13.23 -19.33 -9.69
CA ASN A 106 13.88 -20.24 -10.64
C ASN A 106 13.26 -21.66 -10.68
N HIS A 107 12.06 -21.84 -10.10
CA HIS A 107 11.41 -23.16 -10.06
C HIS A 107 10.67 -23.46 -11.37
N PRO A 108 11.00 -24.56 -12.08
CA PRO A 108 10.44 -24.81 -13.42
C PRO A 108 8.97 -25.25 -13.41
N GLU A 109 8.47 -25.81 -12.31
CA GLU A 109 7.09 -26.31 -12.21
C GLU A 109 6.10 -25.34 -11.55
N LEU A 110 6.56 -24.21 -11.01
CA LEU A 110 5.68 -23.26 -10.34
C LEU A 110 5.25 -22.15 -11.29
N SER A 111 3.96 -21.89 -11.33
CA SER A 111 3.39 -20.78 -12.09
C SER A 111 2.94 -19.64 -11.18
N TYR A 112 3.03 -18.41 -11.70
CA TYR A 112 2.51 -17.24 -10.99
C TYR A 112 1.00 -17.38 -10.78
N LYS A 113 0.50 -17.01 -9.59
CA LYS A 113 -0.90 -17.19 -9.15
C LYS A 113 -1.37 -18.64 -9.01
N GLU A 114 -0.46 -19.61 -9.05
CA GLU A 114 -0.82 -21.00 -8.75
C GLU A 114 -1.20 -21.16 -7.27
N LEU A 115 -2.20 -22.00 -6.99
CA LEU A 115 -2.56 -22.37 -5.64
C LEU A 115 -1.79 -23.60 -5.20
N LEU A 116 -1.22 -23.51 -4.00
CA LEU A 116 -0.52 -24.61 -3.36
C LEU A 116 -1.29 -25.05 -2.11
N THR A 117 -1.41 -26.36 -1.95
CA THR A 117 -1.84 -26.96 -0.68
C THR A 117 -0.71 -26.88 0.33
N GLU A 118 -1.02 -27.04 1.61
CA GLU A 118 -0.02 -27.04 2.69
C GLU A 118 1.04 -28.13 2.48
N ASP A 119 0.63 -29.36 2.17
CA ASP A 119 1.55 -30.48 1.91
C ASP A 119 2.52 -30.17 0.77
N ARG A 120 2.01 -29.60 -0.34
CA ARG A 120 2.83 -29.26 -1.51
C ARG A 120 3.78 -28.11 -1.21
N TRP A 121 3.34 -27.13 -0.41
CA TRP A 121 4.22 -26.06 0.06
C TRP A 121 5.36 -26.61 0.92
N LEU A 122 5.09 -27.55 1.83
CA LEU A 122 6.12 -28.19 2.65
C LEU A 122 7.16 -28.94 1.80
N GLU A 123 6.71 -29.68 0.79
CA GLU A 123 7.62 -30.36 -0.15
C GLU A 123 8.54 -29.37 -0.89
N ILE A 124 7.98 -28.26 -1.38
CA ILE A 124 8.74 -27.21 -2.07
C ILE A 124 9.70 -26.51 -1.09
N GLU A 125 9.25 -26.24 0.12
CA GLU A 125 10.06 -25.62 1.17
C GLU A 125 11.26 -26.51 1.54
N GLU A 126 11.04 -27.82 1.71
CA GLU A 126 12.12 -28.80 1.92
C GLU A 126 13.12 -28.83 0.77
N GLN A 127 12.64 -28.75 -0.48
CA GLN A 127 13.51 -28.67 -1.66
C GLN A 127 14.34 -27.38 -1.67
N ILE A 128 13.76 -26.24 -1.30
CA ILE A 128 14.47 -24.96 -1.22
C ILE A 128 15.59 -25.01 -0.17
N TYR A 129 15.36 -25.65 0.99
CA TYR A 129 16.36 -25.72 2.07
C TYR A 129 17.34 -26.90 1.96
N SER A 130 17.20 -27.77 0.95
CA SER A 130 18.14 -28.88 0.74
C SER A 130 19.55 -28.36 0.36
N GLU A 131 20.61 -29.04 0.83
CA GLU A 131 22.00 -28.60 0.67
C GLU A 131 22.47 -28.50 -0.81
N ASP A 132 21.76 -29.17 -1.73
CA ASP A 132 22.02 -29.19 -3.17
C ASP A 132 21.09 -28.26 -3.99
N SER A 133 20.28 -27.42 -3.33
CA SER A 133 19.25 -26.63 -4.02
C SER A 133 19.83 -25.44 -4.80
N GLN A 134 19.38 -25.28 -6.05
CA GLN A 134 19.62 -24.09 -6.90
C GLN A 134 18.37 -23.18 -6.95
N LEU A 135 17.42 -23.43 -6.06
CA LEU A 135 16.12 -22.77 -6.02
C LEU A 135 16.23 -21.49 -5.20
N GLU A 136 16.30 -20.35 -5.89
CA GLU A 136 16.30 -19.03 -5.27
C GLU A 136 15.09 -18.22 -5.74
N GLY A 137 14.58 -17.36 -4.84
CA GLY A 137 13.57 -16.36 -5.17
C GLY A 137 12.13 -16.85 -5.28
N VAL A 138 11.83 -18.06 -4.77
CA VAL A 138 10.43 -18.53 -4.65
C VAL A 138 9.77 -17.79 -3.49
N GLU A 139 8.71 -17.05 -3.78
CA GLU A 139 7.90 -16.36 -2.78
C GLU A 139 6.46 -16.85 -2.84
N VAL A 140 5.97 -17.31 -1.70
CA VAL A 140 4.61 -17.80 -1.53
C VAL A 140 3.96 -17.04 -0.39
N GLY A 141 2.69 -16.68 -0.59
CA GLY A 141 1.93 -15.89 0.36
C GLY A 141 0.59 -16.53 0.71
N ILE A 142 0.02 -16.11 1.83
CA ILE A 142 -1.34 -16.49 2.24
C ILE A 142 -2.09 -15.30 2.84
N GLY A 143 -3.41 -15.38 2.85
CA GLY A 143 -4.27 -14.38 3.47
C GLY A 143 -4.38 -13.07 2.69
N ALA A 144 -4.81 -12.03 3.39
CA ALA A 144 -5.04 -10.71 2.82
C ALA A 144 -3.75 -10.01 2.34
N GLU A 145 -2.61 -10.34 2.94
CA GLU A 145 -1.31 -9.78 2.57
C GLU A 145 -0.86 -10.26 1.19
N ALA A 146 -1.06 -11.54 0.89
CA ALA A 146 -0.78 -12.09 -0.43
C ALA A 146 -1.65 -11.43 -1.51
N VAL A 147 -2.96 -11.30 -1.24
CA VAL A 147 -3.88 -10.60 -2.16
C VAL A 147 -3.47 -9.15 -2.37
N GLN A 148 -3.04 -8.46 -1.32
CA GLN A 148 -2.54 -7.09 -1.43
C GLN A 148 -1.31 -7.01 -2.33
N ARG A 149 -0.36 -7.95 -2.19
CA ARG A 149 0.85 -8.00 -3.01
C ARG A 149 0.52 -8.26 -4.49
N LEU A 150 -0.32 -9.24 -4.79
CA LEU A 150 -0.80 -9.50 -6.15
C LEU A 150 -1.45 -8.27 -6.81
N LEU A 151 -2.20 -7.47 -6.04
CA LEU A 151 -2.82 -6.24 -6.55
C LEU A 151 -1.78 -5.13 -6.80
N GLN A 152 -0.72 -5.04 -5.98
CA GLN A 152 0.37 -4.08 -6.19
C GLN A 152 1.19 -4.42 -7.44
N ASP A 153 1.38 -5.70 -7.72
CA ASP A 153 2.07 -6.17 -8.92
C ASP A 153 1.28 -5.80 -10.18
N LEU A 154 -0.04 -6.03 -10.18
CA LEU A 154 -0.93 -5.62 -11.29
C LEU A 154 -0.95 -4.10 -11.51
N GLU A 155 -0.94 -3.29 -10.45
CA GLU A 155 -0.88 -1.83 -10.58
C GLU A 155 0.45 -1.39 -11.24
N SER A 156 1.53 -2.10 -10.93
CA SER A 156 2.85 -1.83 -11.49
C SER A 156 2.92 -2.17 -12.98
N GLU A 157 2.38 -3.32 -13.38
CA GLU A 157 2.25 -3.72 -14.79
C GLU A 157 1.46 -2.70 -15.60
N ARG A 158 0.27 -2.29 -15.09
CA ARG A 158 -0.57 -1.31 -15.77
C ARG A 158 0.12 0.05 -15.98
N LYS A 159 0.89 0.52 -14.99
CA LYS A 159 1.63 1.79 -15.11
C LYS A 159 2.66 1.75 -16.23
N VAL A 160 3.28 0.61 -16.48
CA VAL A 160 4.22 0.43 -17.60
C VAL A 160 3.49 0.53 -18.93
N GLU A 161 2.36 -0.16 -19.07
CA GLU A 161 1.55 -0.10 -20.30
C GLU A 161 1.01 1.30 -20.59
N ASP A 162 0.50 2.02 -19.59
CA ASP A 162 0.00 3.39 -19.74
C ASP A 162 1.14 4.36 -20.12
N THR A 163 2.35 4.10 -19.63
CA THR A 163 3.56 4.87 -19.96
C THR A 163 3.98 4.60 -21.41
N ASP A 164 4.02 3.33 -21.84
CA ASP A 164 4.37 2.95 -23.20
C ASP A 164 3.37 3.49 -24.22
N GLN A 165 2.06 3.47 -23.92
CA GLN A 165 1.02 4.04 -24.78
C GLN A 165 1.09 5.57 -24.92
N LEU A 166 1.60 6.28 -23.91
CA LEU A 166 1.88 7.72 -24.00
C LEU A 166 3.11 8.04 -24.88
N PHE A 167 4.00 7.07 -25.11
CA PHE A 167 5.25 7.22 -25.85
C PHE A 167 5.25 6.60 -27.26
N ASP A 168 4.11 6.09 -27.72
CA ASP A 168 3.91 5.48 -29.04
C ASP A 168 3.29 6.43 -30.07
N SER A 169 3.26 7.74 -29.80
CA SER A 169 2.96 8.71 -30.85
C SER A 169 4.13 8.76 -31.86
N GLU A 170 3.84 8.43 -33.14
CA GLU A 170 4.83 8.24 -34.21
C GLU A 170 5.83 9.42 -34.39
N SER A 171 5.50 10.61 -33.89
CA SER A 171 6.37 11.79 -33.87
C SER A 171 7.61 11.68 -32.97
N ASP A 172 7.66 10.72 -32.04
CA ASP A 172 8.67 10.69 -30.99
C ASP A 172 9.84 9.72 -31.25
N ASN A 173 9.78 8.88 -32.29
CA ASN A 173 10.88 7.98 -32.63
C ASN A 173 12.12 8.72 -33.18
N GLU A 174 11.93 9.86 -33.86
CA GLU A 174 13.04 10.74 -34.26
C GLU A 174 13.66 11.42 -33.03
N ILE A 175 12.84 11.84 -32.06
CA ILE A 175 13.28 12.46 -30.80
C ILE A 175 14.03 11.44 -29.93
N LYS A 176 13.55 10.18 -29.86
CA LYS A 176 14.25 9.06 -29.18
C LYS A 176 15.64 8.84 -29.76
N SER A 177 15.79 8.81 -31.09
CA SER A 177 17.11 8.65 -31.71
C SER A 177 18.05 9.81 -31.37
N GLY A 178 17.53 11.05 -31.35
CA GLY A 178 18.29 12.25 -31.00
C GLY A 178 18.75 12.27 -29.55
N LEU A 179 17.87 11.97 -28.59
CA LEU A 179 18.17 11.97 -27.15
C LEU A 179 19.12 10.83 -26.75
N VAL A 180 19.00 9.65 -27.38
CA VAL A 180 19.94 8.53 -27.18
C VAL A 180 21.33 8.88 -27.70
N ILE A 181 21.42 9.56 -28.86
CA ILE A 181 22.70 10.03 -29.41
C ILE A 181 23.29 11.15 -28.55
N GLU A 182 22.48 12.10 -28.08
CA GLU A 182 22.93 13.22 -27.24
C GLU A 182 23.42 12.73 -25.87
N SER A 183 22.70 11.80 -25.23
CA SER A 183 23.12 11.18 -23.97
C SER A 183 24.40 10.36 -24.12
N ALA A 184 24.59 9.64 -25.24
CA ALA A 184 25.83 8.93 -25.55
C ALA A 184 27.02 9.89 -25.75
N ASN A 185 26.81 11.04 -26.39
CA ASN A 185 27.84 12.07 -26.60
C ASN A 185 28.22 12.77 -25.29
N LEU A 186 27.24 13.14 -24.46
CA LEU A 186 27.47 13.75 -23.15
C LEU A 186 28.24 12.81 -22.22
N ARG A 187 27.98 11.49 -22.28
CA ARG A 187 28.75 10.48 -21.51
C ARG A 187 30.23 10.45 -21.93
N LYS A 188 30.51 10.50 -23.24
CA LYS A 188 31.90 10.58 -23.76
C LYS A 188 32.60 11.90 -23.37
N GLU A 189 31.87 13.01 -23.34
CA GLU A 189 32.42 14.30 -22.88
C GLU A 189 32.70 14.33 -21.37
N ILE A 190 31.89 13.63 -20.56
CA ILE A 190 32.11 13.52 -19.11
C ILE A 190 33.38 12.72 -18.79
N GLU A 191 33.75 11.73 -19.60
CA GLU A 191 34.97 10.95 -19.42
C GLU A 191 36.24 11.77 -19.68
N THR A 192 36.19 12.71 -20.62
CA THR A 192 37.34 13.57 -20.97
C THR A 192 37.43 14.83 -20.09
N ALA A 193 36.33 15.29 -19.50
CA ALA A 193 36.29 16.49 -18.67
C ALA A 193 36.64 16.24 -17.18
N LYS A 194 37.39 17.16 -16.55
CA LYS A 194 37.69 17.15 -15.10
C LYS A 194 37.23 18.45 -14.41
N GLY A 195 36.94 18.36 -13.10
CA GLY A 195 36.59 19.51 -12.26
C GLY A 195 35.17 20.06 -12.46
N GLN A 196 35.00 21.39 -12.35
CA GLN A 196 33.69 22.06 -12.37
C GLN A 196 32.90 21.85 -13.68
N LYS A 197 33.59 21.63 -14.81
CA LYS A 197 32.95 21.32 -16.11
C LYS A 197 32.25 19.96 -16.08
N ARG A 198 32.86 18.94 -15.47
CA ARG A 198 32.28 17.59 -15.34
C ARG A 198 31.01 17.62 -14.49
N ALA A 199 31.01 18.37 -13.38
CA ALA A 199 29.84 18.52 -12.52
C ALA A 199 28.65 19.19 -13.24
N LYS A 200 28.91 20.16 -14.13
CA LYS A 200 27.88 20.77 -14.98
C LYS A 200 27.31 19.80 -16.01
N LEU A 201 28.17 19.01 -16.66
CA LEU A 201 27.75 18.00 -17.65
C LEU A 201 26.94 16.86 -17.02
N ILE A 202 27.32 16.37 -15.84
CA ILE A 202 26.57 15.36 -15.08
C ILE A 202 25.18 15.90 -14.70
N LYS A 203 25.08 17.17 -14.26
CA LYS A 203 23.77 17.78 -13.98
C LYS A 203 22.89 17.87 -15.22
N ARG A 204 23.48 18.12 -16.40
CA ARG A 204 22.74 18.19 -17.66
C ARG A 204 22.27 16.80 -18.14
N LEU A 205 23.11 15.77 -18.01
CA LEU A 205 22.75 14.39 -18.31
C LEU A 205 21.61 13.85 -17.43
N ARG A 206 21.42 14.38 -16.21
CA ARG A 206 20.37 13.93 -15.29
C ARG A 206 18.98 14.49 -15.62
N VAL A 207 18.92 15.51 -16.48
CA VAL A 207 17.68 16.20 -16.88
C VAL A 207 17.16 15.66 -18.22
N ILE A 208 18.03 15.01 -18.99
CA ILE A 208 17.72 14.22 -20.18
C ILE A 208 17.35 12.81 -19.73
#